data_AF-A0A7J2UUB1-F1
#
_entry.id   AF-A0A7J2UUB1-F1
#
_cell.length_a   1.000
_cell.length_b   1.000
_cell.length_c   1.000
_cell.angle_alpha   90.00
_cell.angle_beta   90.00
_cell.angle_gamma   90.00
#
_symmetry.space_group_name_H-M   'P 1'
#
loop_
_entity.id
_entity.type
_entity.pdbx_description
1 polymer ?
#
loop_
_entity_poly.entity_id
_entity_poly.type
_entity_poly.pdbx_seq_one_letter_code
_entity_poly.pdbx_strand_id
1 'polypeptide(L)'
;MSVTRVELSNEEKILLHLLDHTHYEEKMHVPHHLTQKGISDKTGIRINHIPKTIRRLVENGELEEFLAYVHGAKRKRKAYSLTEMGKVRGKEVLSDIQGREITVVDGLGRSKETTIESVYKKVQESMSLVDLIELVDNDNRLDENLCLKGEGVQTVSRLHNAPLAKDFLGRDKELQELSQWLKGSEYPLLMLSGIRGVGKSWLVSHFMKRLVDWNKLYLDLWDIQNDRDLRSFLGDFASDLHPSLDVN
;
A
#
# COMPACT_ATOMS: atom_id res chain seq x y z
N MET A 1 9.00 31.12 -3.25
CA MET A 1 9.86 30.06 -2.70
C MET A 1 9.46 28.77 -3.39
N SER A 2 10.39 28.04 -4.00
CA SER A 2 10.06 26.75 -4.62
C SER A 2 9.73 25.78 -3.49
N VAL A 3 8.47 25.38 -3.38
CA VAL A 3 8.05 24.34 -2.43
C VAL A 3 8.75 23.05 -2.87
N THR A 4 9.51 22.43 -1.96
CA THR A 4 10.16 21.15 -2.23
C THR A 4 9.09 20.09 -2.46
N ARG A 5 9.15 19.41 -3.60
CA ARG A 5 8.14 18.41 -3.97
C ARG A 5 8.14 17.25 -2.97
N VAL A 6 6.95 16.78 -2.60
CA VAL A 6 6.78 15.60 -1.75
C VAL A 6 6.91 14.36 -2.62
N GLU A 7 8.15 13.94 -2.84
CA GLU A 7 8.49 12.72 -3.57
C GLU A 7 9.43 11.83 -2.78
N LEU A 8 9.31 10.53 -3.06
CA LEU A 8 10.22 9.48 -2.63
C LEU A 8 10.97 8.91 -3.84
N SER A 9 12.29 8.80 -3.71
CA SER A 9 13.11 7.98 -4.59
C SER A 9 12.75 6.50 -4.46
N ASN A 10 13.15 5.69 -5.46
CA ASN A 10 12.92 4.25 -5.40
C ASN A 10 13.58 3.60 -4.18
N GLU A 11 14.70 4.14 -3.69
CA GLU A 11 15.34 3.63 -2.47
C GLU A 11 14.52 3.90 -1.23
N GLU A 12 14.10 5.15 -1.07
CA GLU A 12 13.31 5.59 0.09
C GLU A 12 12.00 4.81 0.17
N LYS A 13 11.34 4.54 -0.96
CA LYS A 13 10.16 3.68 -1.00
C LYS A 13 10.43 2.26 -0.50
N ILE A 14 11.56 1.65 -0.89
CA ILE A 14 11.94 0.31 -0.42
C ILE A 14 12.28 0.33 1.06
N LEU A 15 13.04 1.34 1.52
CA LEU A 15 13.40 1.49 2.93
C LEU A 15 12.17 1.66 3.81
N LEU A 16 11.24 2.55 3.45
CA LEU A 16 9.98 2.76 4.18
C LEU A 16 9.13 1.49 4.17
N HIS A 17 8.96 0.83 3.02
CA HIS A 17 8.22 -0.42 2.93
C HIS A 17 8.81 -1.50 3.84
N LEU A 18 10.12 -1.70 3.85
CA LEU A 18 10.75 -2.73 4.68
C LEU A 18 10.82 -2.33 6.17
N LEU A 19 10.78 -1.04 6.49
CA LEU A 19 10.74 -0.54 7.87
C LEU A 19 9.46 -0.96 8.59
N ASP A 20 8.33 -1.00 7.86
CA ASP A 20 7.05 -1.52 8.35
C ASP A 20 7.06 -3.05 8.58
N HIS A 21 8.12 -3.77 8.15
CA HIS A 21 8.18 -5.23 8.13
C HIS A 21 9.47 -5.82 8.74
N THR A 22 10.02 -5.20 9.77
CA THR A 22 11.25 -5.65 10.45
C THR A 22 11.11 -6.96 11.23
N HIS A 23 9.89 -7.41 11.54
CA HIS A 23 9.64 -8.61 12.36
C HIS A 23 9.94 -9.98 11.68
N TYR A 24 10.60 -9.99 10.51
CA TYR A 24 10.85 -11.19 9.70
C TYR A 24 12.32 -11.52 9.47
N GLU A 25 13.25 -10.74 10.05
CA GLU A 25 14.69 -10.77 9.80
C GLU A 25 15.36 -12.15 9.98
N GLU A 26 14.78 -13.06 10.77
CA GLU A 26 15.37 -14.38 11.04
C GLU A 26 14.43 -15.57 10.75
N LYS A 27 13.33 -15.34 10.03
CA LYS A 27 12.32 -16.39 9.84
C LYS A 27 12.62 -17.27 8.63
N MET A 28 12.54 -18.60 8.85
CA MET A 28 12.59 -19.60 7.78
C MET A 28 11.47 -19.40 6.73
N HIS A 29 10.33 -18.87 7.18
CA HIS A 29 9.16 -18.54 6.36
C HIS A 29 8.88 -17.04 6.40
N VAL A 30 8.74 -16.44 5.21
CA VAL A 30 8.55 -15.00 5.05
C VAL A 30 7.41 -14.67 4.09
N PRO A 31 6.69 -13.57 4.31
CA PRO A 31 5.59 -13.16 3.44
C PRO A 31 6.06 -12.70 2.06
N HIS A 32 5.16 -12.66 1.08
CA HIS A 32 5.48 -12.31 -0.31
C HIS A 32 6.06 -10.89 -0.45
N HIS A 33 5.61 -9.96 0.40
CA HIS A 33 6.00 -8.56 0.36
C HIS A 33 7.49 -8.29 0.66
N LEU A 34 8.25 -9.30 1.10
CA LEU A 34 9.71 -9.21 1.26
C LEU A 34 10.50 -9.67 0.03
N THR A 35 9.83 -10.05 -1.06
CA THR A 35 10.48 -10.44 -2.33
C THR A 35 10.58 -9.27 -3.30
N GLN A 36 11.39 -9.38 -4.36
CA GLN A 36 11.45 -8.32 -5.40
C GLN A 36 10.07 -8.00 -6.00
N LYS A 37 9.27 -9.04 -6.24
CA LYS A 37 7.90 -8.88 -6.76
C LYS A 37 6.99 -8.22 -5.73
N GLY A 38 7.01 -8.70 -4.49
CA GLY A 38 6.21 -8.10 -3.44
C GLY A 38 6.56 -6.64 -3.16
N ILE A 39 7.86 -6.31 -3.13
CA ILE A 39 8.34 -4.93 -3.00
C ILE A 39 7.84 -4.08 -4.18
N SER A 40 7.92 -4.58 -5.42
CA SER A 40 7.36 -3.89 -6.59
C SER A 40 5.87 -3.61 -6.43
N ASP A 41 5.10 -4.64 -6.03
CA ASP A 41 3.66 -4.56 -5.85
C ASP A 41 3.29 -3.56 -4.72
N LYS A 42 4.11 -3.45 -3.67
CA LYS A 42 3.84 -2.60 -2.48
C LYS A 42 4.34 -1.16 -2.59
N THR A 43 5.31 -0.90 -3.45
CA THR A 43 5.95 0.42 -3.57
C THR A 43 5.56 1.16 -4.85
N GLY A 44 4.85 0.49 -5.77
CA GLY A 44 4.54 1.02 -7.10
C GLY A 44 5.76 1.14 -8.02
N ILE A 45 6.94 0.74 -7.57
CA ILE A 45 8.15 0.72 -8.39
C ILE A 45 7.99 -0.37 -9.44
N ARG A 46 8.28 -0.05 -10.71
CA ARG A 46 8.27 -1.04 -11.79
C ARG A 46 9.28 -2.16 -11.50
N ILE A 47 8.84 -3.41 -11.67
CA ILE A 47 9.62 -4.62 -11.33
C ILE A 47 11.01 -4.67 -11.97
N ASN A 48 11.20 -4.06 -13.14
CA ASN A 48 12.50 -4.03 -13.83
C ASN A 48 13.51 -3.06 -13.18
N HIS A 49 13.07 -2.11 -12.37
CA HIS A 49 13.95 -1.20 -11.61
C HIS A 49 14.36 -1.77 -10.26
N ILE A 50 13.55 -2.66 -9.68
CA ILE A 50 13.77 -3.26 -8.36
C ILE A 50 15.15 -3.92 -8.22
N PRO A 51 15.63 -4.78 -9.15
CA PRO A 51 16.91 -5.47 -8.97
C PRO A 51 18.09 -4.50 -8.83
N LYS A 52 18.09 -3.39 -9.59
CA LYS A 52 19.15 -2.39 -9.55
C LYS A 52 19.10 -1.59 -8.25
N THR A 53 17.91 -1.17 -7.83
CA THR A 53 17.73 -0.42 -6.58
C THR A 53 18.12 -1.26 -5.37
N ILE A 54 17.66 -2.52 -5.29
CA ILE A 54 18.03 -3.44 -4.22
C ILE A 54 19.54 -3.66 -4.18
N ARG A 55 20.18 -3.89 -5.34
CA ARG A 55 21.63 -4.10 -5.38
C ARG A 55 22.38 -2.91 -4.77
N ARG A 56 21.99 -1.68 -5.11
CA ARG A 56 22.61 -0.47 -4.55
C ARG A 56 22.43 -0.38 -3.03
N LEU A 57 21.23 -0.66 -2.53
CA LEU A 57 20.95 -0.68 -1.08
C LEU A 57 21.74 -1.77 -0.34
N VAL A 58 21.91 -2.95 -0.96
CA VAL A 58 22.74 -4.04 -0.41
C VAL A 58 24.23 -3.66 -0.43
N GLU A 59 24.73 -3.10 -1.53
CA GLU A 59 26.12 -2.62 -1.65
C GLU A 59 26.42 -1.50 -0.64
N ASN A 60 25.44 -0.67 -0.34
CA ASN A 60 25.53 0.35 0.69
C ASN A 60 25.43 -0.21 2.12
N GLY A 61 25.12 -1.50 2.30
CA GLY A 61 24.96 -2.14 3.61
C GLY A 61 23.63 -1.83 4.31
N GLU A 62 22.63 -1.33 3.60
CA GLU A 62 21.33 -0.92 4.14
C GLU A 62 20.30 -2.06 4.10
N LEU A 63 20.47 -2.98 3.16
CA LEU A 63 19.67 -4.20 3.07
C LEU A 63 20.55 -5.44 3.14
N GLU A 64 19.97 -6.52 3.64
CA GLU A 64 20.52 -7.86 3.51
C GLU A 64 19.64 -8.71 2.56
N GLU A 65 20.28 -9.59 1.78
CA GLU A 65 19.61 -10.56 0.91
C GLU A 65 19.76 -11.96 1.50
N PHE A 66 18.67 -12.71 1.62
CA PHE A 66 18.68 -14.07 2.13
C PHE A 66 17.68 -14.98 1.41
N LEU A 67 17.85 -16.30 1.57
CA LEU A 67 16.96 -17.32 0.99
C LEU A 67 15.97 -17.83 2.04
N ALA A 68 14.69 -17.61 1.80
CA ALA A 68 13.60 -18.04 2.69
C ALA A 68 12.47 -18.74 1.93
N TYR A 69 11.66 -19.52 2.65
CA TYR A 69 10.42 -20.04 2.12
C TYR A 69 9.38 -18.93 2.11
N VAL A 70 9.13 -18.39 0.92
CA VAL A 70 8.05 -17.42 0.74
C VAL A 70 6.71 -18.15 0.85
N HIS A 71 5.74 -17.57 1.56
CA HIS A 71 4.38 -18.13 1.66
C HIS A 71 3.84 -18.50 0.26
N GLY A 72 3.27 -19.72 0.15
CA GLY A 72 2.77 -20.28 -1.11
C GLY A 72 3.84 -20.75 -2.11
N ALA A 73 5.14 -20.55 -1.85
CA ALA A 73 6.20 -20.96 -2.76
C ALA A 73 6.67 -22.40 -2.50
N LYS A 74 6.69 -23.23 -3.55
CA LYS A 74 7.23 -24.60 -3.50
C LYS A 74 8.73 -24.69 -3.23
N ARG A 75 9.47 -23.58 -3.38
CA ARG A 75 10.93 -23.50 -3.25
C ARG A 75 11.30 -22.18 -2.59
N LYS A 76 12.46 -22.17 -1.91
CA LYS A 76 13.04 -20.95 -1.37
C LYS A 76 13.21 -19.89 -2.47
N ARG A 77 13.00 -18.63 -2.10
CA ARG A 77 13.22 -17.45 -2.95
C ARG A 77 14.06 -16.43 -2.19
N LYS A 78 14.64 -15.49 -2.94
CA LYS A 78 15.31 -14.32 -2.38
C LYS A 78 14.29 -13.42 -1.69
N ALA A 79 14.60 -13.05 -0.46
CA ALA A 79 13.91 -12.06 0.34
C ALA A 79 14.90 -11.02 0.85
N TYR A 80 14.38 -9.88 1.32
CA TYR A 80 15.17 -8.73 1.74
C TYR A 80 14.64 -8.17 3.06
N SER A 81 15.56 -7.78 3.93
CA SER A 81 15.31 -7.11 5.21
C SER A 81 16.25 -5.92 5.37
N LEU A 82 15.90 -5.01 6.28
CA LEU A 82 16.77 -3.91 6.66
C LEU A 82 17.87 -4.42 7.58
N THR A 83 19.09 -3.94 7.34
CA THR A 83 20.15 -3.99 8.36
C THR A 83 19.88 -2.93 9.42
N GLU A 84 20.65 -2.92 10.52
CA GLU A 84 20.58 -1.82 11.50
C GLU A 84 20.83 -0.45 10.86
N MET A 85 21.75 -0.35 9.91
CA MET A 85 22.01 0.88 9.16
C MET A 85 20.82 1.24 8.27
N GLY A 86 20.20 0.25 7.61
CA GLY A 86 18.97 0.44 6.85
C GLY A 86 17.81 0.95 7.70
N LYS A 87 17.66 0.45 8.94
CA LYS A 87 16.64 0.93 9.89
C LYS A 87 16.87 2.38 10.28
N VAL A 88 18.13 2.78 10.52
CA VAL A 88 18.48 4.17 10.81
C VAL A 88 18.11 5.06 9.62
N ARG A 89 18.60 4.74 8.41
CA ARG A 89 18.28 5.51 7.20
C ARG A 89 16.77 5.56 6.92
N GLY A 90 16.07 4.44 7.10
CA GLY A 90 14.62 4.37 6.94
C GLY A 90 13.88 5.32 7.89
N LYS A 91 14.32 5.41 9.16
CA LYS A 91 13.76 6.36 10.14
C LYS A 91 14.07 7.82 9.81
N GLU A 92 15.25 8.11 9.27
CA GLU A 92 15.60 9.45 8.80
C GLU A 92 14.69 9.89 7.64
N VAL A 93 14.49 9.01 6.66
CA VAL A 93 13.57 9.23 5.53
C VAL A 93 12.14 9.41 6.02
N LEU A 94 11.69 8.59 6.97
CA LEU A 94 10.37 8.70 7.58
C LEU A 94 10.17 10.08 8.22
N SER A 95 11.13 10.51 9.04
CA SER A 95 11.09 11.81 9.74
C SER A 95 11.07 12.98 8.76
N ASP A 96 11.93 12.96 7.73
CA ASP A 96 11.97 14.00 6.69
C ASP A 96 10.62 14.12 5.99
N ILE A 97 10.06 12.99 5.53
CA ILE A 97 8.81 12.96 4.77
C ILE A 97 7.63 13.40 5.62
N GLN A 98 7.55 12.96 6.88
CA GLN A 98 6.50 13.36 7.81
C GLN A 98 6.48 14.87 8.05
N GLY A 99 7.65 15.52 8.05
CA GLY A 99 7.79 16.97 8.22
C GLY A 99 7.44 17.81 7.00
N ARG A 100 7.25 17.21 5.81
CA ARG A 100 6.94 17.99 4.59
C ARG A 100 5.53 18.56 4.62
N GLU A 101 5.39 19.79 4.13
CA GLU A 101 4.12 20.51 4.02
C GLU A 101 3.38 20.16 2.73
N ILE A 102 2.07 19.98 2.85
CA ILE A 102 1.14 19.74 1.75
C ILE A 102 -0.13 20.59 1.91
N THR A 103 -0.83 20.76 0.80
CA THR A 103 -2.16 21.38 0.77
C THR A 103 -3.23 20.32 0.64
N VAL A 104 -4.09 20.17 1.65
CA VAL A 104 -5.27 19.30 1.55
C VAL A 104 -6.43 20.08 0.95
N VAL A 105 -7.05 19.54 -0.09
CA VAL A 105 -8.20 20.13 -0.79
C VAL A 105 -9.44 19.30 -0.50
N ASP A 106 -10.51 19.95 -0.05
CA ASP A 106 -11.78 19.29 0.21
C ASP A 106 -12.67 19.15 -1.04
N GLY A 107 -13.76 18.37 -0.93
CA GLY A 107 -14.74 18.21 -2.00
C GLY A 107 -15.47 19.48 -2.44
N LEU A 108 -15.30 20.60 -1.72
CA LEU A 108 -15.84 21.92 -2.04
C LEU A 108 -14.78 22.87 -2.62
N GLY A 109 -13.55 22.37 -2.84
CA GLY A 109 -12.42 23.14 -3.37
C GLY A 109 -11.72 24.04 -2.34
N ARG A 110 -12.06 23.94 -1.05
CA ARG A 110 -11.36 24.67 0.01
C ARG A 110 -10.03 23.97 0.29
N SER A 111 -8.98 24.76 0.47
CA SER A 111 -7.63 24.26 0.71
C SER A 111 -7.15 24.59 2.12
N LYS A 112 -6.45 23.65 2.75
CA LYS A 112 -5.79 23.83 4.05
C LYS A 112 -4.36 23.32 4.01
N GLU A 113 -3.41 24.15 4.44
CA GLU A 113 -2.02 23.74 4.62
C GLU A 113 -1.87 22.87 5.88
N THR A 114 -1.08 21.81 5.76
CA THR A 114 -0.78 20.87 6.85
C THR A 114 0.50 20.08 6.55
N THR A 115 0.87 19.14 7.42
CA THR A 115 2.01 18.25 7.21
C THR A 115 1.56 16.85 6.80
N ILE A 116 2.45 16.11 6.13
CA ILE A 116 2.25 14.69 5.83
C ILE A 116 1.98 13.90 7.12
N GLU A 117 2.69 14.18 8.22
CA GLU A 117 2.47 13.52 9.51
C GLU A 117 1.02 13.65 9.99
N SER A 118 0.46 14.86 9.88
CA SER A 118 -0.90 15.17 10.35
C SER A 118 -1.96 14.41 9.56
N VAL A 119 -1.74 14.22 8.27
CA VAL A 119 -2.61 13.41 7.41
C VAL A 119 -2.39 11.93 7.66
N TYR A 120 -1.14 11.48 7.71
CA TYR A 120 -0.79 10.07 7.92
C TYR A 120 -1.39 9.52 9.21
N LYS A 121 -1.36 10.27 10.31
CA LYS A 121 -2.02 9.90 11.57
C LYS A 121 -3.50 9.54 11.42
N LYS A 122 -4.20 10.14 10.44
CA LYS A 122 -5.62 9.88 10.17
C LYS A 122 -5.87 8.68 9.25
N VAL A 123 -4.87 8.28 8.44
CA VAL A 123 -5.05 7.27 7.38
C VAL A 123 -4.18 6.03 7.55
N GLN A 124 -3.23 6.03 8.49
CA GLN A 124 -2.23 4.96 8.71
C GLN A 124 -2.82 3.57 8.97
N GLU A 125 -4.07 3.47 9.46
CA GLU A 125 -4.76 2.18 9.61
C GLU A 125 -5.18 1.56 8.27
N SER A 126 -5.33 2.39 7.24
CA SER A 126 -5.92 2.01 5.96
C SER A 126 -4.92 1.95 4.79
N MET A 127 -3.77 2.60 4.93
CA MET A 127 -2.74 2.71 3.89
C MET A 127 -1.37 3.04 4.48
N SER A 128 -0.32 2.68 3.75
CA SER A 128 1.07 2.98 4.12
C SER A 128 1.43 4.44 3.85
N LEU A 129 2.57 4.90 4.39
CA LEU A 129 3.08 6.23 4.07
C LEU A 129 3.41 6.35 2.57
N VAL A 130 3.95 5.29 1.97
CA VAL A 130 4.23 5.26 0.52
C VAL A 130 2.95 5.47 -0.29
N ASP A 131 1.83 4.86 0.14
CA ASP A 131 0.52 5.07 -0.48
C ASP A 131 0.07 6.52 -0.40
N LEU A 132 0.17 7.15 0.77
CA LEU A 132 -0.23 8.53 0.96
C LEU A 132 0.56 9.47 0.04
N ILE A 133 1.87 9.27 -0.06
CA ILE A 133 2.74 10.09 -0.92
C ILE A 133 2.40 9.93 -2.40
N GLU A 134 1.95 8.76 -2.85
CA GLU A 134 1.47 8.54 -4.22
C GLU A 134 0.13 9.23 -4.52
N LEU A 135 -0.63 9.63 -3.50
CA LEU A 135 -1.86 10.41 -3.65
C LEU A 135 -1.61 11.92 -3.71
N VAL A 136 -0.41 12.37 -3.33
CA VAL A 136 -0.02 13.77 -3.39
C VAL A 136 0.40 14.10 -4.82
N ASP A 137 -0.18 15.15 -5.38
CA ASP A 137 0.11 15.58 -6.74
C ASP A 137 1.42 16.36 -6.87
N ASN A 138 1.73 16.80 -8.09
CA ASN A 138 2.99 17.50 -8.38
C ASN A 138 3.08 18.89 -7.74
N ASP A 139 1.95 19.47 -7.32
CA ASP A 139 1.85 20.77 -6.66
C ASP A 139 1.75 20.61 -5.13
N ASN A 140 2.11 19.43 -4.61
CA ASN A 140 1.99 19.05 -3.20
C ASN A 140 0.56 19.16 -2.66
N ARG A 141 -0.45 18.91 -3.51
CA ARG A 141 -1.85 18.91 -3.11
C ARG A 141 -2.37 17.48 -2.95
N LEU A 142 -3.22 17.30 -1.95
CA LEU A 142 -3.91 16.06 -1.67
C LEU A 142 -5.41 16.32 -1.69
N ASP A 143 -6.14 15.66 -2.58
CA ASP A 143 -7.61 15.64 -2.53
C ASP A 143 -8.03 14.73 -1.37
N GLU A 144 -8.70 15.30 -0.37
CA GLU A 144 -9.10 14.57 0.83
C GLU A 144 -10.06 13.41 0.50
N ASN A 145 -10.84 13.51 -0.58
CA ASN A 145 -11.75 12.46 -1.01
C ASN A 145 -11.02 11.20 -1.51
N LEU A 146 -9.69 11.23 -1.64
CA LEU A 146 -8.89 10.06 -1.98
C LEU A 146 -8.51 9.21 -0.76
N CYS A 147 -8.52 9.77 0.45
CA CYS A 147 -8.00 9.06 1.63
C CYS A 147 -8.59 9.44 3.00
N LEU A 148 -9.17 10.62 3.16
CA LEU A 148 -9.75 11.08 4.42
C LEU A 148 -11.24 10.72 4.49
N LYS A 149 -11.64 10.02 5.55
CA LYS A 149 -13.04 9.67 5.82
C LYS A 149 -13.84 10.92 6.19
N GLY A 150 -15.11 10.97 5.79
CA GLY A 150 -16.05 11.96 6.30
C GLY A 150 -16.26 11.82 7.82
N GLU A 151 -16.57 12.92 8.50
CA GLU A 151 -16.83 12.91 9.94
C GLU A 151 -17.92 11.88 10.30
N GLY A 152 -17.62 10.99 11.25
CA GLY A 152 -18.56 9.97 11.74
C GLY A 152 -18.57 8.64 10.97
N VAL A 153 -17.81 8.50 9.88
CA VAL A 153 -17.74 7.26 9.09
C VAL A 153 -16.65 6.33 9.66
N GLN A 154 -17.07 5.27 10.36
CA GLN A 154 -16.16 4.18 10.75
C GLN A 154 -16.15 3.09 9.66
N THR A 155 -15.11 3.11 8.83
CA THR A 155 -14.85 2.03 7.85
C THR A 155 -13.57 1.28 8.18
N VAL A 156 -13.57 -0.03 7.97
CA VAL A 156 -12.38 -0.88 8.07
C VAL A 156 -11.75 -0.99 6.69
N SER A 157 -10.45 -0.76 6.58
CA SER A 157 -9.75 -0.84 5.28
C SER A 157 -8.46 -1.64 5.40
N ARG A 158 -8.51 -2.91 5.02
CA ARG A 158 -7.34 -3.79 4.89
C ARG A 158 -6.87 -3.85 3.44
N LEU A 159 -6.31 -2.75 2.95
CA LEU A 159 -5.74 -2.63 1.60
C LEU A 159 -4.21 -2.73 1.57
N HIS A 160 -3.55 -2.95 2.71
CA HIS A 160 -2.09 -3.06 2.82
C HIS A 160 -1.49 -4.05 1.80
N ASN A 161 -2.21 -5.14 1.48
CA ASN A 161 -1.79 -6.13 0.49
C ASN A 161 -2.17 -5.83 -0.97
N ALA A 162 -2.95 -4.78 -1.25
CA ALA A 162 -3.29 -4.40 -2.61
C ALA A 162 -2.05 -3.86 -3.40
N PRO A 163 -1.94 -4.13 -4.71
CA PRO A 163 -0.79 -3.70 -5.52
C PRO A 163 -0.91 -2.24 -5.97
N LEU A 164 0.22 -1.53 -6.07
CA LEU A 164 0.30 -0.11 -6.36
C LEU A 164 0.77 0.19 -7.77
N ALA A 165 0.18 1.23 -8.35
CA ALA A 165 0.49 1.76 -9.66
C ALA A 165 1.03 3.19 -9.54
N LYS A 166 2.32 3.42 -9.85
CA LYS A 166 2.92 4.76 -9.87
C LYS A 166 2.32 5.67 -10.96
N ASP A 167 2.11 5.12 -12.16
CA ASP A 167 1.60 5.85 -13.31
C ASP A 167 0.28 5.20 -13.79
N PHE A 168 -0.81 5.43 -13.07
CA PHE A 168 -2.13 4.93 -13.46
C PHE A 168 -2.77 5.87 -14.49
N LEU A 169 -2.43 5.68 -15.76
CA LEU A 169 -2.85 6.56 -16.86
C LEU A 169 -3.89 5.90 -17.77
N GLY A 170 -4.87 6.69 -18.22
CA GLY A 170 -5.75 6.33 -19.34
C GLY A 170 -6.78 5.24 -19.03
N ARG A 171 -7.27 5.18 -17.79
CA ARG A 171 -8.23 4.16 -17.31
C ARG A 171 -9.50 4.76 -16.72
N ASP A 172 -9.76 6.04 -17.00
CA ASP A 172 -10.88 6.78 -16.42
C ASP A 172 -12.23 6.19 -16.81
N LYS A 173 -12.33 5.67 -18.04
CA LYS A 173 -13.53 4.97 -18.52
C LYS A 173 -13.81 3.71 -17.68
N GLU A 174 -12.82 2.86 -17.49
CA GLU A 174 -12.98 1.63 -16.70
C GLU A 174 -13.32 1.94 -15.24
N LEU A 175 -12.70 2.97 -14.66
CA LEU A 175 -13.04 3.42 -13.31
C LEU A 175 -14.49 3.92 -13.21
N GLN A 176 -14.96 4.65 -14.22
CA GLN A 176 -16.33 5.12 -14.29
C GLN A 176 -17.32 3.95 -14.42
N GLU A 177 -17.01 2.95 -15.25
CA GLU A 177 -17.79 1.72 -15.38
C GLU A 177 -17.86 0.94 -14.07
N LEU A 178 -16.74 0.79 -13.34
CA LEU A 178 -16.71 0.17 -12.01
C LEU A 178 -17.55 0.94 -11.00
N SER A 179 -17.50 2.28 -11.05
CA SER A 179 -18.28 3.14 -10.15
C SER A 179 -19.77 3.03 -10.41
N GLN A 180 -20.18 2.99 -11.68
CA GLN A 180 -21.59 2.80 -12.08
C GLN A 180 -22.09 1.41 -11.70
N TRP A 181 -21.28 0.37 -11.95
CA TRP A 181 -21.59 -1.00 -11.58
C TRP A 181 -21.83 -1.14 -10.08
N LEU A 182 -20.94 -0.59 -9.24
CA LEU A 182 -21.07 -0.68 -7.79
C LEU A 182 -22.34 0.02 -7.29
N LYS A 183 -22.70 1.18 -7.85
CA LYS A 183 -23.91 1.93 -7.49
C LYS A 183 -25.21 1.27 -7.95
N GLY A 184 -25.18 0.59 -9.09
CA GLY A 184 -26.37 -0.02 -9.70
C GLY A 184 -26.66 -1.46 -9.28
N SER A 185 -25.81 -2.06 -8.44
CA SER A 185 -25.91 -3.47 -8.07
C SER A 185 -26.41 -3.66 -6.64
N GLU A 186 -27.45 -4.48 -6.46
CA GLU A 186 -27.97 -4.85 -5.14
C GLU A 186 -27.06 -5.86 -4.42
N TYR A 187 -26.48 -6.81 -5.16
CA TYR A 187 -25.47 -7.76 -4.68
C TYR A 187 -24.32 -7.90 -5.68
N PRO A 188 -23.38 -6.94 -5.71
CA PRO A 188 -22.35 -6.86 -6.74
C PRO A 188 -21.32 -8.01 -6.66
N LEU A 189 -21.26 -8.87 -7.68
CA LEU A 189 -20.11 -9.75 -7.96
C LEU A 189 -19.49 -9.37 -9.32
N LEU A 190 -18.20 -9.05 -9.31
CA LEU A 190 -17.44 -8.68 -10.52
C LEU A 190 -16.29 -9.64 -10.76
N MET A 191 -16.20 -10.16 -11.99
CA MET A 191 -15.04 -10.91 -12.48
C MET A 191 -14.31 -10.09 -13.55
N LEU A 192 -13.04 -9.76 -13.30
CA LEU A 192 -12.18 -9.08 -14.27
C LEU A 192 -11.24 -10.07 -14.95
N SER A 193 -11.38 -10.21 -16.27
CA SER A 193 -10.56 -11.09 -17.10
C SER A 193 -9.70 -10.28 -18.09
N GLY A 194 -8.64 -10.90 -18.62
CA GLY A 194 -7.76 -10.27 -19.62
C GLY A 194 -6.33 -10.80 -19.55
N ILE A 195 -5.50 -10.38 -20.51
CA ILE A 195 -4.11 -10.85 -20.65
C ILE A 195 -3.29 -10.53 -19.39
N ARG A 196 -2.31 -11.40 -19.07
CA ARG A 196 -1.39 -11.20 -17.95
C ARG A 196 -0.62 -9.87 -18.12
N GLY A 197 -0.47 -9.12 -17.03
CA GLY A 197 0.30 -7.87 -17.02
C GLY A 197 -0.45 -6.63 -17.51
N VAL A 198 -1.70 -6.75 -17.97
CA VAL A 198 -2.51 -5.61 -18.44
C VAL A 198 -2.93 -4.62 -17.33
N GLY A 199 -2.59 -4.89 -16.07
CA GLY A 199 -2.89 -3.99 -14.95
C GLY A 199 -4.25 -4.17 -14.28
N LYS A 200 -4.89 -5.36 -14.37
CA LYS A 200 -6.19 -5.62 -13.72
C LYS A 200 -6.15 -5.40 -12.21
N SER A 201 -5.16 -5.99 -11.52
CA SER A 201 -5.01 -5.83 -10.08
C SER A 201 -4.72 -4.37 -9.70
N TRP A 202 -4.00 -3.64 -10.56
CA TRP A 202 -3.79 -2.19 -10.40
C TRP A 202 -5.10 -1.41 -10.53
N LEU A 203 -5.92 -1.70 -11.55
CA LEU A 203 -7.24 -1.08 -11.73
C LEU A 203 -8.14 -1.29 -10.51
N VAL A 204 -8.21 -2.53 -9.99
CA VAL A 204 -9.02 -2.84 -8.79
C VAL A 204 -8.49 -2.13 -7.56
N SER A 205 -7.17 -2.19 -7.30
CA SER A 205 -6.58 -1.50 -6.15
C SER A 205 -6.85 0.00 -6.22
N HIS A 206 -6.65 0.61 -7.39
CA HIS A 206 -6.87 2.03 -7.61
C HIS A 206 -8.35 2.42 -7.42
N PHE A 207 -9.26 1.59 -7.90
CA PHE A 207 -10.70 1.76 -7.68
C PHE A 207 -11.06 1.65 -6.19
N MET A 208 -10.62 0.59 -5.50
CA MET A 208 -10.92 0.35 -4.09
C MET A 208 -10.39 1.48 -3.18
N LYS A 209 -9.20 2.01 -3.48
CA LYS A 209 -8.63 3.13 -2.72
C LYS A 209 -9.54 4.36 -2.72
N ARG A 210 -10.23 4.63 -3.84
CA ARG A 210 -11.17 5.74 -3.99
C ARG A 210 -12.53 5.53 -3.31
N LEU A 211 -12.81 4.33 -2.80
CA LEU A 211 -14.04 4.03 -2.06
C LEU A 211 -13.87 4.39 -0.58
N VAL A 212 -13.97 5.67 -0.23
CA VAL A 212 -13.68 6.15 1.13
C VAL A 212 -14.67 5.60 2.17
N ASP A 213 -15.96 5.55 1.84
CA ASP A 213 -17.04 5.17 2.76
C ASP A 213 -17.33 3.65 2.78
N TRP A 214 -16.40 2.84 2.27
CA TRP A 214 -16.58 1.40 2.18
C TRP A 214 -15.66 0.66 3.13
N ASN A 215 -16.20 -0.40 3.73
CA ASN A 215 -15.39 -1.45 4.35
C ASN A 215 -14.68 -2.23 3.23
N LYS A 216 -13.35 -2.25 3.27
CA LYS A 216 -12.50 -2.73 2.19
C LYS A 216 -11.58 -3.83 2.69
N LEU A 217 -11.61 -4.96 2.00
CA LEU A 217 -10.71 -6.08 2.22
C LEU A 217 -10.07 -6.45 0.89
N TYR A 218 -8.74 -6.39 0.83
CA TYR A 218 -8.00 -6.96 -0.29
C TYR A 218 -7.35 -8.27 0.14
N LEU A 219 -7.74 -9.36 -0.53
CA LEU A 219 -7.19 -10.69 -0.33
C LEU A 219 -6.38 -11.07 -1.57
N ASP A 220 -5.08 -11.26 -1.39
CA ASP A 220 -4.31 -12.00 -2.39
C ASP A 220 -4.46 -13.50 -2.12
N LEU A 221 -5.09 -14.23 -3.03
CA LEU A 221 -5.27 -15.68 -2.90
C LEU A 221 -3.94 -16.44 -2.86
N TRP A 222 -2.83 -15.83 -3.29
CA TRP A 222 -1.50 -16.42 -3.11
C TRP A 222 -1.07 -16.49 -1.64
N ASP A 223 -1.62 -15.64 -0.77
CA ASP A 223 -1.34 -15.63 0.67
C ASP A 223 -2.20 -16.64 1.43
N ILE A 224 -3.23 -17.22 0.80
CA ILE A 224 -4.12 -18.22 1.39
C ILE A 224 -3.63 -19.61 1.02
N GLN A 225 -3.09 -20.36 2.00
CA GLN A 225 -2.59 -21.72 1.76
C GLN A 225 -3.59 -22.80 2.17
N ASN A 226 -4.47 -22.47 3.12
CA ASN A 226 -5.47 -23.40 3.65
C ASN A 226 -6.70 -22.64 4.19
N ASP A 227 -7.74 -23.38 4.57
CA ASP A 227 -9.00 -22.84 5.09
C ASP A 227 -8.80 -22.02 6.39
N ARG A 228 -7.83 -22.39 7.23
CA ARG A 228 -7.53 -21.64 8.46
C ARG A 228 -6.99 -20.25 8.16
N ASP A 229 -6.13 -20.10 7.14
CA ASP A 229 -5.58 -18.80 6.75
C ASP A 229 -6.71 -17.85 6.29
N LEU A 230 -7.64 -18.37 5.47
CA LEU A 230 -8.80 -17.60 5.02
C LEU A 230 -9.72 -17.21 6.18
N ARG A 231 -10.03 -18.16 7.07
CA ARG A 231 -10.85 -17.90 8.26
C ARG A 231 -10.21 -16.89 9.19
N SER A 232 -8.90 -16.97 9.39
CA SER A 232 -8.17 -15.99 10.19
C SER A 232 -8.28 -14.60 9.58
N PHE A 233 -8.03 -14.47 8.27
CA PHE A 233 -8.06 -13.18 7.60
C PHE A 233 -9.47 -12.54 7.59
N LEU A 234 -10.50 -13.37 7.38
CA LEU A 234 -11.90 -12.93 7.47
C LEU A 234 -12.32 -12.64 8.91
N GLY A 235 -11.85 -13.42 9.88
CA GLY A 235 -12.10 -13.23 11.30
C GLY A 235 -11.52 -11.92 11.80
N ASP A 236 -10.25 -11.63 11.49
CA ASP A 236 -9.61 -10.37 11.85
C ASP A 236 -10.36 -9.17 11.24
N PHE A 237 -10.77 -9.28 9.98
CA PHE A 237 -11.56 -8.22 9.33
C PHE A 237 -12.95 -8.06 9.98
N ALA A 238 -13.61 -9.15 10.36
CA ALA A 238 -14.89 -9.11 11.06
C ALA A 238 -14.77 -8.49 12.46
N SER A 239 -13.69 -8.79 13.19
CA SER A 239 -13.40 -8.19 14.49
C SER A 239 -13.16 -6.68 14.37
N ASP A 240 -12.44 -6.24 13.33
CA ASP A 240 -12.27 -4.80 13.07
C ASP A 240 -13.60 -4.10 12.75
N LEU A 241 -14.52 -4.79 12.05
CA LEU A 241 -15.83 -4.24 11.69
C LEU A 241 -16.74 -4.08 12.91
N HIS A 242 -16.57 -4.96 13.88
CA HIS A 242 -17.37 -5.01 15.09
C HIS A 242 -16.47 -5.27 16.30
N PRO A 243 -15.82 -4.23 16.86
CA PRO A 243 -14.89 -4.37 17.97
C PRO A 243 -15.50 -4.95 19.26
N SER A 244 -16.84 -5.02 19.33
CA SER A 244 -17.61 -5.62 20.43
C SER A 244 -18.00 -7.09 20.21
N LEU A 245 -17.73 -7.65 19.03
CA LEU A 245 -17.87 -9.08 18.78
C LEU A 245 -16.55 -9.77 19.14
N ASP A 246 -16.39 -10.11 20.43
CA ASP A 246 -15.44 -11.13 20.84
C ASP A 246 -15.87 -12.45 20.20
N VAL A 247 -15.26 -12.79 19.05
CA VAL A 247 -15.41 -14.10 18.42
C VAL A 247 -14.53 -15.09 19.18
N ASN A 248 -15.07 -15.59 20.30
CA ASN A 248 -14.59 -16.83 20.94
C ASN A 248 -15.10 -18.06 20.19
#